data_AF-A0A1J4Y3T7-F1
#
_entry.id   AF-A0A1J4Y3T7-F1
#
_cell.length_a   1.000
_cell.length_b   1.000
_cell.length_c   1.000
_cell.angle_alpha   90.00
_cell.angle_beta   90.00
_cell.angle_gamma   90.00
#
_symmetry.space_group_name_H-M   'P 1'
#
loop_
_entity.id
_entity.type
_entity.pdbx_description
1 polymer ?
#
loop_
_entity_poly.entity_id
_entity_poly.type
_entity_poly.pdbx_seq_one_letter_code
_entity_poly.pdbx_strand_id
1 'polypeptide(L)'
;MDKHGDTTALKIVVFAMLLLLIVAVMLVIFSQSSSNFTKSNQCASKGGECFVVKSCSEKQGYSSYALGLGCPNQNEKCCVKEP
;
A
#
# COMPACT_ATOMS: atom_id res chain seq x y z
N MET A 1 44.60 8.19 33.78
CA MET A 1 44.64 7.44 32.51
C MET A 1 43.62 6.33 32.62
N ASP A 2 42.45 6.66 32.09
CA ASP A 2 41.12 6.20 32.47
C ASP A 2 40.78 4.86 31.83
N LYS A 3 40.92 3.75 32.56
CA LYS A 3 40.52 2.40 32.13
C LYS A 3 39.04 2.07 32.38
N HIS A 4 38.22 3.05 32.79
CA HIS A 4 36.79 2.88 33.06
C HIS A 4 35.88 3.33 31.90
N GLY A 5 36.43 4.08 30.92
CA GLY A 5 35.68 4.54 29.75
C GLY A 5 35.49 3.45 28.68
N ASP A 6 36.47 2.55 28.53
CA ASP A 6 36.50 1.58 27.43
C ASP A 6 35.42 0.49 27.54
N THR A 7 35.13 0.01 28.75
CA THR A 7 34.10 -1.03 28.94
C THR A 7 32.68 -0.50 28.80
N THR A 8 32.46 0.77 29.11
CA THR A 8 31.15 1.42 28.95
C THR A 8 30.90 1.76 27.49
N ALA A 9 31.90 2.33 26.80
CA ALA A 9 31.83 2.63 25.37
C ALA A 9 31.62 1.37 24.52
N LEU A 10 32.34 0.28 24.83
CA LEU A 10 32.20 -0.97 24.07
C LEU A 10 30.83 -1.62 24.25
N LYS A 11 30.25 -1.58 25.46
CA LYS A 11 28.87 -2.03 25.71
C LYS A 11 27.84 -1.21 24.93
N ILE A 12 28.03 0.10 24.85
CA ILE A 12 27.13 1.01 24.11
C ILE A 12 27.19 0.71 22.61
N VAL A 13 28.38 0.51 22.05
CA VAL A 13 28.56 0.18 20.62
C VAL A 13 27.91 -1.15 20.28
N VAL A 14 28.08 -2.18 21.12
CA VAL A 14 27.47 -3.50 20.92
C VAL A 14 25.94 -3.38 20.98
N PHE A 15 25.39 -2.63 21.93
CA PHE A 15 23.96 -2.41 22.05
C PHE A 15 23.38 -1.66 20.84
N ALA A 16 24.09 -0.63 20.35
CA ALA A 16 23.71 0.11 19.16
C ALA A 16 23.70 -0.76 17.90
N MET A 17 24.69 -1.63 17.73
CA MET A 17 24.74 -2.61 16.63
C MET A 17 23.57 -3.60 16.68
N LEU A 18 23.23 -4.08 17.89
CA LEU A 18 22.11 -4.99 18.08
C LEU A 18 20.77 -4.33 17.70
N LEU A 19 20.57 -3.07 18.11
CA LEU A 19 19.40 -2.28 17.75
C LEU A 19 19.31 -2.02 16.24
N LEU A 20 20.43 -1.68 15.60
CA LEU A 20 20.48 -1.48 14.15
C LEU A 20 20.06 -2.73 13.37
N LEU A 21 20.48 -3.91 13.82
CA LEU A 21 20.05 -5.18 13.25
C LEU A 21 18.53 -5.38 13.36
N ILE A 22 17.95 -5.11 14.52
CA ILE A 22 16.49 -5.22 14.73
C ILE A 22 15.74 -4.27 13.80
N VAL A 23 16.19 -3.00 13.69
CA VAL A 23 15.60 -2.01 12.79
C VAL A 23 15.71 -2.45 11.33
N ALA A 24 16.86 -2.96 10.90
CA ALA A 24 17.06 -3.45 9.54
C ALA A 24 16.12 -4.62 9.21
N VAL A 25 15.96 -5.58 10.12
CA VAL A 25 15.02 -6.71 9.94
C VAL A 25 13.57 -6.21 9.85
N MET A 26 13.18 -5.27 10.72
CA MET A 26 11.85 -4.65 10.66
C MET A 26 11.62 -3.96 9.32
N LEU A 27 12.58 -3.17 8.83
CA LEU A 27 12.49 -2.51 7.53
C LEU A 27 12.35 -3.50 6.37
N VAL A 28 13.06 -4.64 6.40
CA VAL A 28 12.94 -5.68 5.36
C VAL A 28 11.55 -6.34 5.37
N ILE A 29 11.00 -6.62 6.55
CA ILE A 29 9.64 -7.18 6.69
C ILE A 29 8.59 -6.18 6.20
N PHE A 30 8.69 -4.91 6.60
CA PHE A 30 7.76 -3.87 6.18
C PHE A 30 7.88 -3.52 4.69
N SER A 31 9.09 -3.60 4.10
CA SER A 31 9.30 -3.38 2.65
C SER A 31 8.67 -4.47 1.80
N GLN A 32 8.61 -5.72 2.28
CA GLN A 32 7.87 -6.78 1.59
C GLN A 32 6.35 -6.60 1.71
N SER A 33 5.85 -6.02 2.79
CA SER A 33 4.41 -5.86 3.00
C SER A 33 3.78 -4.68 2.23
N SER A 34 4.56 -3.76 1.67
CA SER A 34 4.05 -2.54 1.02
C SER A 34 4.02 -2.58 -0.51
N SER A 35 4.58 -3.63 -1.14
CA SER A 35 4.67 -3.74 -2.61
C SER A 35 3.41 -4.32 -3.28
N ASN A 36 2.41 -4.74 -2.49
CA ASN A 36 1.10 -5.17 -2.99
C ASN A 36 -0.05 -4.36 -2.38
N PHE A 37 0.07 -3.04 -2.37
CA PHE A 37 -1.13 -2.22 -2.55
C PHE A 37 -1.63 -2.44 -3.98
N THR A 38 -2.15 -3.64 -4.25
CA THR A 38 -3.11 -3.85 -5.31
C THR A 38 -4.14 -2.78 -5.07
N LYS A 39 -4.24 -1.79 -5.97
CA LYS A 39 -5.37 -0.86 -5.98
C LYS A 39 -6.59 -1.75 -5.96
N SER A 40 -7.18 -1.91 -4.77
CA SER A 40 -8.28 -2.82 -4.56
C SER A 40 -9.32 -2.36 -5.55
N ASN A 41 -9.66 -3.21 -6.53
CA ASN A 41 -10.65 -2.88 -7.52
C ASN A 41 -12.01 -2.88 -6.80
N GLN A 42 -12.28 -1.83 -6.02
CA GLN A 42 -13.46 -1.74 -5.17
C GLN A 42 -14.73 -1.75 -6.04
N CYS A 43 -14.57 -1.42 -7.33
CA CYS A 43 -15.58 -1.58 -8.35
C CYS A 43 -16.09 -3.02 -8.48
N ALA A 44 -15.17 -3.99 -8.63
CA ALA A 44 -15.53 -5.41 -8.76
C ALA A 44 -16.20 -5.95 -7.49
N SER A 45 -15.77 -5.49 -6.31
CA SER A 45 -16.39 -5.86 -5.03
C SER A 45 -17.83 -5.38 -4.88
N LYS A 46 -18.25 -4.40 -5.68
CA LYS A 46 -19.61 -3.83 -5.69
C LYS A 46 -20.44 -4.30 -6.89
N GLY A 47 -19.95 -5.29 -7.66
CA GLY A 47 -20.63 -5.81 -8.83
C GLY A 47 -20.53 -4.92 -10.07
N GLY A 48 -19.57 -3.99 -10.10
CA GLY A 48 -19.28 -3.13 -11.24
C GLY A 48 -18.01 -3.54 -11.99
N GLU A 49 -17.86 -3.03 -13.20
CA GLU A 49 -16.69 -3.19 -14.04
C GLU A 49 -16.05 -1.82 -14.34
N CYS A 50 -14.72 -1.80 -14.44
CA CYS A 50 -13.97 -0.59 -14.78
C CYS A 50 -13.89 -0.45 -16.31
N PHE A 51 -14.34 0.68 -16.83
CA PHE A 51 -14.25 1.00 -18.26
C PHE A 51 -13.53 2.33 -18.48
N VAL A 52 -12.76 2.41 -19.56
CA VAL A 52 -12.15 3.65 -20.05
C VAL A 52 -13.20 4.44 -20.85
N VAL A 53 -14.12 5.08 -20.13
CA VAL A 53 -15.22 5.87 -20.72
C VAL A 53 -15.35 7.23 -20.02
N LYS A 54 -15.86 8.24 -20.74
CA LYS A 54 -16.17 9.54 -20.12
C LYS A 54 -17.32 9.42 -19.13
N SER A 55 -18.30 8.56 -19.43
CA SER A 55 -19.46 8.29 -18.60
C SER A 55 -19.91 6.83 -18.75
N CYS A 56 -20.40 6.20 -17.67
CA CYS A 56 -20.92 4.83 -17.72
C CYS A 56 -22.16 4.68 -18.60
N SER A 57 -22.89 5.77 -18.83
CA SER A 57 -24.03 5.85 -19.75
C SER A 57 -23.66 5.61 -21.22
N GLU A 58 -22.38 5.60 -21.58
CA GLU A 58 -21.90 5.25 -22.92
C GLU A 58 -22.02 3.73 -23.18
N LYS A 59 -22.12 2.93 -22.12
CA LYS A 59 -22.36 1.49 -22.18
C LYS A 59 -23.84 1.21 -21.93
N GLN A 60 -24.51 0.53 -22.87
CA GLN A 60 -25.89 0.07 -22.68
C GLN A 60 -25.97 -0.91 -21.51
N GLY A 61 -26.88 -0.65 -20.56
CA GLY A 61 -27.12 -1.49 -19.38
C GLY A 61 -26.24 -1.17 -18.16
N TYR A 62 -25.60 -0.01 -18.10
CA TYR A 62 -24.82 0.46 -16.95
C TYR A 62 -25.25 1.87 -16.52
N SER A 63 -25.50 2.11 -15.23
CA SER A 63 -26.23 3.35 -14.83
C SER A 63 -25.84 4.00 -13.53
N SER A 64 -24.72 3.63 -12.93
CA SER A 64 -24.17 4.52 -11.92
C SER A 64 -22.66 4.42 -11.82
N TYR A 65 -22.08 5.61 -11.74
CA TYR A 65 -20.75 5.82 -11.23
C TYR A 65 -20.78 5.50 -9.73
N ALA A 66 -19.90 4.63 -9.26
CA ALA A 66 -19.68 4.55 -7.83
C ALA A 66 -18.71 5.67 -7.43
N LEU A 67 -19.25 6.83 -7.04
CA LEU A 67 -18.48 7.96 -6.51
C LEU A 67 -17.58 7.45 -5.37
N GLY A 68 -16.27 7.48 -5.57
CA GLY A 68 -15.28 7.10 -4.55
C GLY A 68 -14.69 5.69 -4.67
N LEU A 69 -15.14 4.85 -5.62
CA LEU A 69 -14.50 3.56 -5.89
C LEU A 69 -13.40 3.72 -6.94
N GLY A 70 -12.15 3.63 -6.53
CA GLY A 70 -11.00 3.78 -7.41
C GLY A 70 -10.82 2.57 -8.35
N CYS A 71 -10.81 2.83 -9.65
CA CYS A 71 -10.26 1.90 -10.63
C CYS A 71 -8.71 1.98 -10.63
N PRO A 72 -8.00 0.93 -11.06
CA PRO A 72 -6.55 0.94 -11.09
C PRO A 72 -5.99 2.08 -11.95
N ASN A 73 -6.67 2.46 -13.03
CA ASN A 73 -6.26 3.57 -13.90
C ASN A 73 -7.05 4.85 -13.61
N GLN A 74 -6.38 6.00 -13.67
CA GLN A 74 -7.01 7.33 -13.46
C GLN A 74 -8.02 7.71 -14.56
N ASN A 75 -7.96 7.03 -15.71
CA ASN A 75 -8.86 7.24 -16.85
C ASN A 75 -10.01 6.23 -16.89
N GLU A 76 -10.12 5.35 -15.89
CA GLU A 76 -11.21 4.39 -15.78
C GLU A 76 -12.26 4.87 -14.80
N LYS A 77 -13.52 4.66 -15.16
CA LYS A 77 -14.65 4.84 -14.26
C LYS A 77 -15.26 3.50 -13.93
N CYS A 78 -15.61 3.33 -12.66
CA CYS A 78 -16.36 2.17 -12.20
C CYS A 78 -17.83 2.28 -12.62
N CYS A 79 -18.30 1.33 -13.41
CA CYS A 79 -19.66 1.28 -13.93
C CYS A 79 -20.38 0.03 -13.42
N VAL A 80 -21.53 0.22 -12.77
CA VAL A 80 -22.36 -0.89 -12.28
C VAL A 80 -23.47 -1.20 -13.28
N LYS A 81 -23.71 -2.49 -13.53
CA LYS A 81 -24.77 -2.95 -14.42
C LYS A 81 -26.14 -2.65 -13.81
N GLU A 82 -27.06 -2.09 -14.59
CA GLU A 82 -28.46 -1.95 -14.19
C GLU A 82 -29.13 -3.32 -14.03
N PRO A 83 -29.94 -3.52 -12.99
CA PRO A 83 -30.79 -4.69 -12.88
C PRO A 83 -31.87 -4.73 -13.97
#